data_AF-A0A7W1BG26-F1
#
_entry.id   AF-A0A7W1BG26-F1
#
_cell.length_a   1.000
_cell.length_b   1.000
_cell.length_c   1.000
_cell.angle_alpha   90.00
_cell.angle_beta   90.00
_cell.angle_gamma   90.00
#
_symmetry.space_group_name_H-M   'P 1'
#
loop_
_entity.id
_entity.type
_entity.pdbx_description
1 polymer ?
#
loop_
_entity_poly.entity_id
_entity_poly.type
_entity_poly.pdbx_seq_one_letter_code
_entity_poly.pdbx_strand_id
1 'polypeptide(L)'
;MNLYPFRTTVSRPGVTFDDAVENIDIGGPSMLRSAAKNHEFVLPVVDPTDYPDVLELLRQGPIPPEVRREFAAKVFAHTADYDAAIARYFTPKEEGLPARLGLAMERVQTLRYGENPAQRAGLYVTEEPRGMRDLAQHQGKELSFNNLLDIDAAMWAVACWANRPACSIIKHTTPCGIAVAGAAAEAFRKARATDPVSAFGSVIAFNTVVDQATAQAMSDLFVEVVVAPSFHDEALAVFAAKKALRVVELPVSRGARALDYKRVRGGFLVQDQFEFDPSDQDWAVPTERRPSEREWTDLRFAWAAVASVKSNAILLARDERAIGIGAGQMSRVDSVFLAIHKARQEQHEVSGSVLASDGFFPFADGVEQAAAAGVTAIVQPGGSVRDAEIVEAANRHDIAMVVTGHRQFRH
;
A
#
# COMPACT_ATOMS: atom_id res chain seq x y z
N MET A 1 -16.17 -23.10 -25.48
CA MET A 1 -15.41 -22.30 -26.48
C MET A 1 -14.58 -21.31 -25.69
N ASN A 2 -13.26 -21.28 -25.86
CA ASN A 2 -12.41 -20.25 -25.25
C ASN A 2 -11.72 -19.43 -26.35
N LEU A 3 -11.19 -18.26 -25.98
CA LEU A 3 -10.54 -17.35 -26.91
C LEU A 3 -9.04 -17.62 -27.00
N TYR A 4 -8.41 -17.17 -28.08
CA TYR A 4 -6.95 -17.16 -28.18
C TYR A 4 -6.35 -16.37 -27.00
N PRO A 5 -5.19 -16.79 -26.47
CA PRO A 5 -4.62 -16.22 -25.26
C PRO A 5 -3.89 -14.89 -25.55
N PHE A 6 -4.59 -13.90 -26.13
CA PHE A 6 -4.01 -12.62 -26.57
C PHE A 6 -3.18 -11.95 -25.48
N ARG A 7 -3.71 -11.85 -24.25
CA ARG A 7 -3.00 -11.28 -23.08
C ARG A 7 -1.68 -11.99 -22.80
N THR A 8 -1.70 -13.32 -22.79
CA THR A 8 -0.49 -14.14 -22.59
C THR A 8 0.48 -13.92 -23.74
N THR A 9 -0.01 -13.91 -24.98
CA THR A 9 0.81 -13.67 -26.18
C THR A 9 1.55 -12.35 -26.06
N VAL A 10 0.88 -11.22 -25.86
CA VAL A 10 1.51 -9.89 -25.83
C VAL A 10 2.36 -9.61 -24.58
N SER A 11 2.23 -10.44 -23.54
CA SER A 11 3.07 -10.35 -22.34
C SER A 11 4.46 -10.99 -22.51
N ARG A 12 4.68 -11.81 -23.55
CA ARG A 12 5.96 -12.49 -23.77
C ARG A 12 7.01 -11.50 -24.30
N PRO A 13 8.29 -11.62 -23.86
CA PRO A 13 9.37 -10.83 -24.44
C PRO A 13 9.54 -11.09 -25.95
N GLY A 14 9.76 -10.03 -26.73
CA GLY A 14 10.11 -10.13 -28.15
C GLY A 14 8.96 -10.41 -29.11
N VAL A 15 7.71 -10.35 -28.65
CA VAL A 15 6.52 -10.48 -29.50
C VAL A 15 6.43 -9.31 -30.46
N THR A 16 6.28 -9.61 -31.76
CA THR A 16 6.11 -8.57 -32.77
C THR A 16 4.67 -8.06 -32.80
N PHE A 17 4.46 -6.90 -33.43
CA PHE A 17 3.11 -6.39 -33.66
C PHE A 17 2.28 -7.39 -34.49
N ASP A 18 2.88 -7.96 -35.54
CA ASP A 18 2.21 -8.95 -36.40
C ASP A 18 1.81 -10.21 -35.61
N ASP A 19 2.68 -10.72 -34.74
CA ASP A 19 2.35 -11.84 -33.84
C ASP A 19 1.15 -11.53 -32.94
N ALA A 20 1.05 -10.28 -32.45
CA ALA A 20 -0.07 -9.85 -31.64
C ALA A 20 -1.37 -9.81 -32.47
N VAL A 21 -1.32 -9.26 -33.69
CA VAL A 21 -2.48 -9.18 -34.60
C VAL A 21 -3.00 -10.57 -34.95
N GLU A 22 -2.12 -11.53 -35.26
CA GLU A 22 -2.48 -12.91 -35.58
C GLU A 22 -3.16 -13.64 -34.41
N ASN A 23 -2.94 -13.17 -33.17
CA ASN A 23 -3.56 -13.73 -31.97
C ASN A 23 -4.92 -13.08 -31.62
N ILE A 24 -5.45 -12.21 -32.48
CA ILE A 24 -6.79 -11.63 -32.30
C ILE A 24 -7.84 -12.57 -32.90
N ASP A 25 -8.48 -13.36 -32.03
CA ASP A 25 -9.63 -14.18 -32.40
C ASP A 25 -10.87 -13.35 -32.79
N ILE A 26 -11.39 -13.60 -34.00
CA ILE A 26 -12.62 -12.99 -34.53
C ILE A 26 -13.82 -13.93 -34.37
N GLY A 27 -13.62 -15.23 -34.59
CA GLY A 27 -14.70 -16.22 -34.62
C GLY A 27 -15.18 -16.58 -33.21
N GLY A 28 -14.24 -16.76 -32.28
CA GLY A 28 -14.51 -17.08 -30.89
C GLY A 28 -15.45 -16.08 -30.21
N PRO A 29 -15.13 -14.77 -30.20
CA PRO A 29 -16.01 -13.77 -29.59
C PRO A 29 -17.36 -13.70 -30.29
N SER A 30 -17.41 -13.84 -31.62
CA SER A 30 -18.66 -13.82 -32.39
C SER A 30 -19.60 -14.95 -31.98
N MET A 31 -19.11 -16.18 -31.91
CA MET A 31 -19.90 -17.35 -31.50
C MET A 31 -20.36 -17.26 -30.05
N LEU A 32 -19.44 -16.87 -29.15
CA LEU A 32 -19.72 -16.72 -27.73
C LEU A 32 -20.81 -15.67 -27.48
N ARG A 33 -20.70 -14.48 -28.09
CA ARG A 33 -21.70 -13.41 -27.96
C ARG A 33 -23.06 -13.83 -28.54
N SER A 34 -23.06 -14.58 -29.65
CA SER A 34 -24.29 -15.13 -30.23
C SER A 34 -24.99 -16.11 -29.28
N ALA A 35 -24.24 -17.06 -28.70
CA ALA A 35 -24.76 -18.02 -27.74
C ALA A 35 -25.24 -17.34 -26.44
N ALA A 36 -24.49 -16.36 -25.93
CA ALA A 36 -24.85 -15.59 -24.74
C ALA A 36 -26.09 -14.71 -24.95
N LYS A 37 -26.24 -14.08 -26.12
CA LYS A 37 -27.48 -13.39 -26.48
C LYS A 37 -28.68 -14.33 -26.48
N ASN A 38 -28.49 -15.58 -26.93
CA ASN A 38 -29.54 -16.59 -27.06
C ASN A 38 -29.65 -17.51 -25.83
N HIS A 39 -29.29 -17.02 -24.64
CA HIS A 39 -29.20 -17.82 -23.41
C HIS A 39 -30.52 -18.46 -22.97
N GLU A 40 -31.67 -18.03 -23.49
CA GLU A 40 -32.93 -18.70 -23.22
C GLU A 40 -32.95 -20.14 -23.75
N PHE A 41 -32.17 -20.42 -24.79
CA PHE A 41 -32.15 -21.71 -25.50
C PHE A 41 -30.78 -22.40 -25.49
N VAL A 42 -29.70 -21.68 -25.18
CA VAL A 42 -28.32 -22.17 -25.26
C VAL A 42 -27.62 -21.95 -23.92
N LEU A 43 -26.83 -22.92 -23.46
CA LEU A 43 -25.90 -22.73 -22.34
C LEU A 43 -24.51 -22.38 -22.90
N PRO A 44 -24.07 -21.11 -22.84
CA PRO A 44 -22.73 -20.73 -23.31
C PRO A 44 -21.68 -21.02 -22.22
N VAL A 45 -20.62 -21.77 -22.54
CA VAL A 45 -19.52 -22.07 -21.61
C VAL A 45 -18.20 -21.57 -22.18
N VAL A 46 -17.57 -20.64 -21.45
CA VAL A 46 -16.34 -19.93 -21.87
C VAL A 46 -15.08 -20.37 -21.13
N ASP A 47 -15.24 -20.96 -19.95
CA ASP A 47 -14.16 -21.27 -19.02
C ASP A 47 -14.12 -22.77 -18.69
N PRO A 48 -12.98 -23.46 -18.90
CA PRO A 48 -12.85 -24.87 -18.55
C PRO A 48 -13.09 -25.20 -17.08
N THR A 49 -12.91 -24.25 -16.16
CA THR A 49 -13.15 -24.51 -14.73
C THR A 49 -14.62 -24.78 -14.41
N ASP A 50 -15.54 -24.37 -15.29
CA ASP A 50 -16.98 -24.57 -15.10
C ASP A 50 -17.44 -25.98 -15.52
N TYR A 51 -16.58 -26.76 -16.17
CA TYR A 51 -16.99 -28.05 -16.74
C TYR A 51 -17.57 -29.03 -15.70
N PRO A 52 -16.99 -29.19 -14.49
CA PRO A 52 -17.57 -30.06 -13.47
C PRO A 52 -19.02 -29.67 -13.09
N ASP A 53 -19.27 -28.38 -12.87
CA ASP A 53 -20.60 -27.88 -12.48
C ASP A 53 -21.61 -28.01 -13.63
N VAL A 54 -21.18 -27.73 -14.86
CA VAL A 54 -22.02 -27.91 -16.05
C VAL A 54 -22.41 -29.38 -16.24
N LEU A 55 -21.47 -30.32 -16.04
CA LEU A 55 -21.77 -31.75 -16.13
C LEU A 55 -22.80 -32.18 -15.09
N GLU A 56 -22.72 -31.63 -13.87
CA GLU A 56 -23.68 -31.92 -12.81
C GLU A 56 -25.06 -31.35 -13.11
N LEU A 57 -25.14 -30.10 -13.58
CA LEU A 57 -26.39 -29.47 -14.04
C LEU A 57 -27.08 -30.29 -15.13
N LEU A 58 -26.32 -30.82 -16.09
CA LEU A 58 -26.85 -31.64 -17.18
C LEU A 58 -27.41 -32.99 -16.70
N ARG A 59 -26.85 -33.59 -15.63
CA ARG A 59 -27.35 -34.84 -15.04
C ARG A 59 -28.68 -34.64 -14.32
N GLN A 60 -28.92 -33.45 -13.77
CA GLN A 60 -30.14 -33.12 -13.01
C GLN A 60 -31.34 -32.82 -13.92
N GLY A 61 -31.13 -32.69 -15.24
CA GLY A 61 -32.18 -32.49 -16.23
C GLY A 61 -32.19 -31.08 -16.83
N PRO A 62 -33.37 -30.48 -17.08
CA PRO A 62 -33.45 -29.15 -17.68
C PRO A 62 -32.72 -28.10 -16.84
N ILE A 63 -31.76 -27.42 -17.46
CA ILE A 63 -31.02 -26.33 -16.80
C ILE A 63 -31.98 -25.17 -16.52
N PRO A 64 -31.96 -24.55 -15.33
CA PRO A 64 -32.80 -23.41 -15.04
C PRO A 64 -32.44 -22.16 -15.89
N PRO A 65 -33.41 -21.31 -16.30
CA PRO A 65 -33.15 -20.10 -17.09
C PRO A 65 -32.18 -19.11 -16.42
N GLU A 66 -32.21 -19.00 -15.09
CA GLU A 66 -31.34 -18.15 -14.30
C GLU A 66 -29.88 -18.55 -14.41
N VAL A 67 -29.59 -19.85 -14.40
CA VAL A 67 -28.24 -20.39 -14.57
C VAL A 67 -27.72 -20.05 -15.97
N ARG A 68 -28.54 -20.23 -17.02
CA ARG A 68 -28.12 -19.84 -18.39
C ARG A 68 -27.82 -18.34 -18.49
N ARG A 69 -28.58 -17.50 -17.78
CA ARG A 69 -28.35 -16.04 -17.74
C ARG A 69 -27.02 -15.70 -17.04
N GLU A 70 -26.66 -16.42 -15.98
CA GLU A 70 -25.37 -16.25 -15.29
C GLU A 70 -24.19 -16.61 -16.20
N PHE A 71 -24.27 -17.76 -16.89
CA PHE A 71 -23.27 -18.16 -17.89
C PHE A 71 -23.17 -17.15 -19.05
N ALA A 72 -24.28 -16.60 -19.51
CA ALA A 72 -24.29 -15.54 -20.51
C ALA A 72 -23.61 -14.25 -20.02
N ALA A 73 -23.85 -13.86 -18.77
CA ALA A 73 -23.18 -12.72 -18.16
C ALA A 73 -21.66 -12.96 -18.07
N LYS A 74 -21.23 -14.17 -17.67
CA LYS A 74 -19.81 -14.57 -17.65
C LYS A 74 -19.17 -14.46 -19.04
N VAL A 75 -19.88 -14.88 -20.08
CA VAL A 75 -19.39 -14.76 -21.47
C VAL A 75 -19.22 -13.30 -21.89
N PHE A 76 -20.20 -12.43 -21.64
CA PHE A 76 -20.06 -11.02 -21.99
C PHE A 76 -18.93 -10.33 -21.22
N ALA A 77 -18.75 -10.66 -19.94
CA ALA A 77 -17.61 -10.18 -19.15
C ALA A 77 -16.27 -10.63 -19.77
N HIS A 78 -16.13 -11.91 -20.09
CA HIS A 78 -14.92 -12.46 -20.72
C HIS A 78 -14.60 -11.77 -22.06
N THR A 79 -15.60 -11.56 -22.92
CA THR A 79 -15.39 -10.88 -24.21
C THR A 79 -15.07 -9.39 -24.04
N ALA A 80 -15.64 -8.71 -23.03
CA ALA A 80 -15.32 -7.33 -22.74
C ALA A 80 -13.87 -7.19 -22.25
N ASP A 81 -13.40 -8.10 -21.39
CA ASP A 81 -12.02 -8.14 -20.92
C ASP A 81 -11.02 -8.43 -22.03
N TYR A 82 -11.42 -9.27 -22.99
CA TYR A 82 -10.64 -9.59 -24.18
C TYR A 82 -10.48 -8.36 -25.09
N ASP A 83 -11.58 -7.71 -25.46
CA ASP A 83 -11.56 -6.51 -26.31
C ASP A 83 -10.84 -5.35 -25.61
N ALA A 84 -10.97 -5.21 -24.29
CA ALA A 84 -10.25 -4.20 -23.52
C ALA A 84 -8.72 -4.42 -23.58
N ALA A 85 -8.27 -5.67 -23.56
CA ALA A 85 -6.84 -5.99 -23.69
C ALA A 85 -6.30 -5.64 -25.08
N ILE A 86 -7.06 -5.94 -26.14
CA ILE A 86 -6.72 -5.55 -27.51
C ILE A 86 -6.68 -4.02 -27.63
N ALA A 87 -7.73 -3.33 -27.18
CA ALA A 87 -7.78 -1.87 -27.21
C ALA A 87 -6.59 -1.24 -26.49
N ARG A 88 -6.21 -1.76 -25.31
CA ARG A 88 -5.03 -1.30 -24.56
C ARG A 88 -3.73 -1.51 -25.33
N TYR A 89 -3.59 -2.62 -26.06
CA TYR A 89 -2.40 -2.90 -26.86
C TYR A 89 -2.25 -1.93 -28.04
N PHE A 90 -3.36 -1.61 -28.72
CA PHE A 90 -3.36 -0.69 -29.87
C PHE A 90 -3.32 0.78 -29.49
N THR A 91 -3.72 1.15 -28.28
CA THR A 91 -3.80 2.56 -27.86
C THR A 91 -2.40 3.09 -27.56
N PRO A 92 -1.90 4.10 -28.29
CA PRO A 92 -0.63 4.75 -27.97
C PRO A 92 -0.67 5.35 -26.57
N LYS A 93 0.48 5.35 -25.89
CA LYS A 93 0.67 6.08 -24.63
C LYS A 93 1.14 7.49 -24.97
N GLU A 94 0.21 8.45 -25.01
CA GLU A 94 0.54 9.87 -25.14
C GLU A 94 0.95 10.38 -23.75
N GLU A 95 2.09 11.05 -23.63
CA GLU A 95 2.58 11.60 -22.34
C GLU A 95 2.66 10.56 -21.19
N GLY A 96 2.73 9.26 -21.51
CA GLY A 96 2.81 8.16 -20.54
C GLY A 96 1.49 7.44 -20.24
N LEU A 97 0.32 8.03 -20.55
CA LEU A 97 -1.01 7.46 -20.27
C LEU A 97 -1.88 7.34 -21.55
N PRO A 98 -2.76 6.33 -21.65
CA PRO A 98 -3.62 6.18 -22.82
C PRO A 98 -4.82 7.15 -22.77
N ALA A 99 -5.27 7.62 -23.95
CA ALA A 99 -6.45 8.48 -24.09
C ALA A 99 -7.77 7.80 -23.63
N ARG A 100 -7.79 6.47 -23.57
CA ARG A 100 -8.86 5.68 -22.94
C ARG A 100 -8.25 4.62 -22.05
N LEU A 101 -8.66 4.61 -20.78
CA LEU A 101 -8.22 3.63 -19.80
C LEU A 101 -9.37 2.69 -19.42
N GLY A 102 -9.22 1.41 -19.76
CA GLY A 102 -10.10 0.35 -19.29
C GLY A 102 -9.57 -0.25 -17.99
N LEU A 103 -10.41 -0.35 -16.96
CA LEU A 103 -10.09 -1.00 -15.70
C LEU A 103 -11.04 -2.18 -15.50
N ALA A 104 -10.50 -3.39 -15.64
CA ALA A 104 -11.19 -4.64 -15.31
C ALA A 104 -10.88 -5.00 -13.86
N MET A 105 -11.91 -5.35 -13.10
CA MET A 105 -11.77 -5.76 -11.71
C MET A 105 -12.66 -6.97 -11.43
N GLU A 106 -12.15 -7.88 -10.61
CA GLU A 106 -12.84 -9.10 -10.19
C GLU A 106 -13.22 -8.99 -8.71
N ARG A 107 -14.47 -9.30 -8.35
CA ARG A 107 -14.86 -9.36 -6.94
C ARG A 107 -14.41 -10.68 -6.32
N VAL A 108 -13.46 -10.63 -5.39
CA VAL A 108 -12.94 -11.81 -4.67
C VAL A 108 -13.58 -12.01 -3.31
N GLN A 109 -14.16 -10.96 -2.71
CA GLN A 109 -14.82 -11.06 -1.41
C GLN A 109 -16.01 -10.11 -1.30
N THR A 110 -17.13 -10.57 -0.75
CA THR A 110 -18.21 -9.68 -0.27
C THR A 110 -17.90 -9.28 1.16
N LEU A 111 -18.06 -8.00 1.49
CA LEU A 111 -17.76 -7.48 2.83
C LEU A 111 -19.05 -7.18 3.58
N ARG A 112 -19.00 -7.35 4.90
CA ARG A 112 -20.16 -7.13 5.79
C ARG A 112 -20.73 -5.71 5.66
N TYR A 113 -19.84 -4.71 5.55
CA TYR A 113 -20.15 -3.30 5.30
C TYR A 113 -18.89 -2.57 4.79
N GLY A 114 -19.06 -1.34 4.30
CA GLY A 114 -17.99 -0.44 3.86
C GLY A 114 -17.25 0.24 5.01
N GLU A 115 -16.87 1.51 4.87
CA GLU A 115 -16.26 2.25 5.99
C GLU A 115 -17.21 2.35 7.19
N ASN A 116 -18.52 2.44 6.92
CA ASN A 116 -19.58 2.56 7.90
C ASN A 116 -20.62 1.43 7.75
N PRO A 117 -21.30 1.00 8.84
CA PRO A 117 -22.21 -0.14 8.84
C PRO A 117 -23.34 -0.13 7.79
N ALA A 118 -23.81 1.06 7.39
CA ALA A 118 -24.90 1.20 6.42
C ALA A 118 -24.46 1.07 4.95
N GLN A 119 -23.15 1.04 4.68
CA GLN A 119 -22.61 0.99 3.33
C GLN A 119 -22.37 -0.47 2.92
N ARG A 120 -22.84 -0.90 1.74
CA ARG A 120 -22.49 -2.22 1.18
C ARG A 120 -21.08 -2.16 0.58
N ALA A 121 -20.32 -3.25 0.68
CA ALA A 121 -18.97 -3.29 0.13
C ALA A 121 -18.55 -4.69 -0.36
N GLY A 122 -17.50 -4.72 -1.16
CA GLY A 122 -16.81 -5.92 -1.63
C GLY A 122 -15.35 -5.57 -1.95
N LEU A 123 -14.45 -6.54 -1.81
CA LEU A 123 -13.07 -6.43 -2.29
C LEU A 123 -13.06 -6.81 -3.78
N TYR A 124 -12.59 -5.87 -4.59
CA TYR A 124 -12.34 -6.05 -6.02
C TYR A 124 -10.84 -5.95 -6.27
N VAL A 125 -10.29 -6.86 -7.07
CA VAL A 125 -8.86 -6.92 -7.38
C VAL A 125 -8.63 -6.82 -8.88
N THR A 126 -7.42 -6.40 -9.24
CA THR A 126 -6.91 -6.38 -10.61
C THR A 126 -5.95 -7.55 -10.84
N GLU A 127 -5.29 -7.57 -12.00
CA GLU A 127 -4.19 -8.50 -12.31
C GLU A 127 -2.83 -8.00 -11.78
N GLU A 128 -2.81 -7.03 -10.87
CA GLU A 128 -1.57 -6.57 -10.24
C GLU A 128 -0.95 -7.71 -9.41
N PRO A 129 0.28 -8.15 -9.70
CA PRO A 129 0.90 -9.27 -9.01
C PRO A 129 1.30 -8.86 -7.59
N ARG A 130 1.28 -9.81 -6.65
CA ARG A 130 1.71 -9.59 -5.25
C ARG A 130 0.90 -8.51 -4.53
N GLY A 131 -0.34 -8.30 -4.97
CA GLY A 131 -1.32 -7.39 -4.37
C GLY A 131 -2.40 -8.14 -3.59
N MET A 132 -3.51 -7.45 -3.30
CA MET A 132 -4.62 -7.98 -2.49
C MET A 132 -5.28 -9.28 -3.03
N ARG A 133 -5.03 -9.63 -4.30
CA ARG A 133 -5.43 -10.93 -4.88
C ARG A 133 -4.73 -12.11 -4.19
N ASP A 134 -3.51 -11.92 -3.73
CA ASP A 134 -2.66 -12.96 -3.11
C ASP A 134 -2.83 -13.01 -1.58
N LEU A 135 -3.85 -12.33 -1.04
CA LEU A 135 -4.14 -12.30 0.39
C LEU A 135 -4.66 -13.68 0.85
N ALA A 136 -4.03 -14.24 1.88
CA ALA A 136 -4.48 -15.47 2.54
C ALA A 136 -4.72 -15.23 4.03
N GLN A 137 -5.92 -15.55 4.53
CA GLN A 137 -6.25 -15.43 5.94
C GLN A 137 -6.15 -16.79 6.65
N HIS A 138 -5.26 -16.91 7.63
CA HIS A 138 -5.02 -18.15 8.39
C HIS A 138 -6.01 -18.36 9.54
N GLN A 139 -6.42 -17.28 10.19
CA GLN A 139 -7.36 -17.34 11.32
C GLN A 139 -8.10 -16.01 11.52
N GLY A 140 -9.03 -16.00 12.48
CA GLY A 140 -9.71 -14.80 12.95
C GLY A 140 -11.09 -14.60 12.33
N LYS A 141 -11.72 -13.47 12.68
CA LYS A 141 -12.99 -13.05 12.08
C LYS A 141 -12.79 -12.63 10.63
N GLU A 142 -13.87 -12.56 9.85
CA GLU A 142 -13.82 -11.95 8.50
C GLU A 142 -13.18 -10.56 8.52
N LEU A 143 -12.40 -10.24 7.49
CA LEU A 143 -11.81 -8.92 7.28
C LEU A 143 -12.90 -7.88 6.95
N SER A 144 -12.83 -6.72 7.59
CA SER A 144 -13.68 -5.58 7.27
C SER A 144 -13.08 -4.71 6.17
N PHE A 145 -13.87 -3.78 5.62
CA PHE A 145 -13.38 -2.77 4.67
C PHE A 145 -12.19 -1.97 5.23
N ASN A 146 -12.31 -1.51 6.48
CA ASN A 146 -11.24 -0.75 7.13
C ASN A 146 -10.01 -1.63 7.42
N ASN A 147 -10.19 -2.92 7.71
CA ASN A 147 -9.05 -3.83 7.85
C ASN A 147 -8.26 -3.95 6.54
N LEU A 148 -8.94 -4.05 5.39
CA LEU A 148 -8.28 -4.13 4.09
C LEU A 148 -7.56 -2.83 3.74
N LEU A 149 -8.17 -1.67 4.02
CA LEU A 149 -7.49 -0.37 3.87
C LEU A 149 -6.23 -0.26 4.74
N ASP A 150 -6.33 -0.69 6.00
CA ASP A 150 -5.21 -0.61 6.93
C ASP A 150 -4.12 -1.65 6.61
N ILE A 151 -4.46 -2.84 6.11
CA ILE A 151 -3.51 -3.84 5.61
C ILE A 151 -2.69 -3.28 4.46
N ASP A 152 -3.35 -2.69 3.46
CA ASP A 152 -2.69 -2.11 2.28
C ASP A 152 -1.74 -0.99 2.69
N ALA A 153 -2.21 -0.05 3.52
CA ALA A 153 -1.38 1.03 4.05
C ALA A 153 -0.18 0.51 4.87
N ALA A 154 -0.38 -0.54 5.67
CA ALA A 154 0.66 -1.10 6.53
C ALA A 154 1.75 -1.82 5.72
N MET A 155 1.35 -2.60 4.72
CA MET A 155 2.25 -3.31 3.83
C MET A 155 3.03 -2.35 2.92
N TRP A 156 2.37 -1.30 2.43
CA TRP A 156 3.03 -0.22 1.71
C TRP A 156 4.09 0.47 2.57
N ALA A 157 3.77 0.76 3.84
CA ALA A 157 4.67 1.46 4.75
C ALA A 157 5.98 0.70 5.03
N VAL A 158 5.96 -0.64 5.01
CA VAL A 158 7.17 -1.46 5.25
C VAL A 158 7.93 -1.85 3.97
N ALA A 159 7.35 -1.59 2.78
CA ALA A 159 7.89 -2.08 1.51
C ALA A 159 9.22 -1.44 1.08
N CYS A 160 9.51 -0.22 1.54
CA CYS A 160 10.73 0.50 1.16
C CYS A 160 12.01 -0.18 1.67
N TRP A 161 11.94 -1.02 2.70
CA TRP A 161 13.08 -1.80 3.20
C TRP A 161 13.05 -3.24 2.66
N ALA A 162 14.00 -3.62 1.79
CA ALA A 162 14.10 -4.99 1.25
C ALA A 162 14.94 -5.91 2.11
N ASN A 163 16.05 -5.38 2.64
CA ASN A 163 17.10 -6.17 3.25
C ASN A 163 17.16 -6.01 4.77
N ARG A 164 16.10 -5.44 5.37
CA ARG A 164 16.03 -5.13 6.80
C ARG A 164 14.63 -5.39 7.32
N PRO A 165 14.47 -6.15 8.42
CA PRO A 165 13.20 -6.30 9.11
C PRO A 165 12.61 -4.94 9.50
N ALA A 166 11.41 -4.68 9.04
CA ALA A 166 10.62 -3.50 9.33
C ALA A 166 9.27 -3.89 9.92
N CYS A 167 8.76 -3.07 10.82
CA CYS A 167 7.41 -3.18 11.37
C CYS A 167 6.72 -1.83 11.27
N SER A 168 5.48 -1.83 10.77
CA SER A 168 4.57 -0.69 10.86
C SER A 168 3.33 -1.07 11.68
N ILE A 169 2.79 -0.10 12.41
CA ILE A 169 1.56 -0.20 13.17
C ILE A 169 0.63 0.88 12.65
N ILE A 170 -0.41 0.49 11.93
CA ILE A 170 -1.35 1.37 11.25
C ILE A 170 -2.66 1.43 12.01
N LYS A 171 -3.20 2.65 12.09
CA LYS A 171 -4.59 2.88 12.50
C LYS A 171 -5.19 3.94 11.58
N HIS A 172 -6.27 3.60 10.89
CA HIS A 172 -6.93 4.50 9.95
C HIS A 172 -6.00 5.03 8.85
N THR A 173 -5.30 4.11 8.18
CA THR A 173 -4.39 4.33 7.04
C THR A 173 -3.13 5.15 7.32
N THR A 174 -2.88 5.47 8.59
CA THR A 174 -1.72 6.27 9.04
C THR A 174 -0.93 5.50 10.08
N PRO A 175 0.41 5.50 10.04
CA PRO A 175 1.21 4.86 11.07
C PRO A 175 1.12 5.60 12.39
N CYS A 176 0.85 4.86 13.47
CA CYS A 176 1.07 5.31 14.83
C CYS A 176 2.43 4.85 15.38
N GLY A 177 3.09 3.90 14.70
CA GLY A 177 4.46 3.48 14.97
C GLY A 177 5.09 2.79 13.77
N ILE A 178 6.39 3.03 13.57
CA ILE A 178 7.17 2.40 12.50
C ILE A 178 8.63 2.31 12.92
N ALA A 179 9.29 1.19 12.61
CA ALA A 179 10.69 0.98 12.97
C ALA A 179 11.35 -0.09 12.09
N VAL A 180 12.68 -0.04 12.02
CA VAL A 180 13.52 -1.13 11.50
C VAL A 180 14.43 -1.69 12.58
N ALA A 181 14.81 -2.96 12.45
CA ALA A 181 15.69 -3.63 13.41
C ALA A 181 16.40 -4.84 12.78
N GLY A 182 17.16 -5.58 13.59
CA GLY A 182 17.80 -6.84 13.16
C GLY A 182 16.83 -8.02 13.07
N ALA A 183 15.67 -7.96 13.75
CA ALA A 183 14.65 -9.00 13.76
C ALA A 183 13.24 -8.41 13.90
N ALA A 184 12.22 -9.14 13.44
CA ALA A 184 10.83 -8.70 13.46
C ALA A 184 10.33 -8.36 14.89
N ALA A 185 10.66 -9.19 15.89
CA ALA A 185 10.31 -8.95 17.28
C ALA A 185 10.87 -7.62 17.83
N GLU A 186 12.10 -7.27 17.47
CA GLU A 186 12.73 -6.01 17.89
C GLU A 186 12.10 -4.82 17.16
N ALA A 187 11.87 -4.94 15.85
CA ALA A 187 11.19 -3.91 15.06
C ALA A 187 9.79 -3.63 15.63
N PHE A 188 9.04 -4.67 15.99
CA PHE A 188 7.74 -4.51 16.63
C PHE A 188 7.83 -3.77 17.97
N ARG A 189 8.74 -4.15 18.88
CA ARG A 189 8.88 -3.47 20.17
C ARG A 189 9.23 -2.00 19.99
N LYS A 190 10.14 -1.69 19.05
CA LYS A 190 10.52 -0.32 18.69
C LYS A 190 9.33 0.47 18.13
N ALA A 191 8.59 -0.11 17.18
CA ALA A 191 7.42 0.53 16.57
C ALA A 191 6.30 0.76 17.61
N ARG A 192 5.97 -0.24 18.43
CA ARG A 192 4.96 -0.13 19.51
C ARG A 192 5.31 0.96 20.52
N ALA A 193 6.59 1.13 20.83
CA ALA A 193 7.03 2.15 21.77
C ALA A 193 6.73 3.57 21.29
N THR A 194 6.52 3.82 19.98
CA THR A 194 6.18 5.15 19.44
C THR A 194 4.91 5.71 20.08
N ASP A 195 3.82 4.94 20.04
CA ASP A 195 2.52 5.29 20.61
C ASP A 195 1.78 4.00 21.03
N PRO A 196 2.06 3.47 22.24
CA PRO A 196 1.45 2.24 22.73
C PRO A 196 -0.07 2.32 22.85
N VAL A 197 -0.62 3.52 23.09
CA VAL A 197 -2.05 3.75 23.24
C VAL A 197 -2.75 3.59 21.89
N SER A 198 -2.22 4.21 20.84
CA SER A 198 -2.78 4.09 19.49
C SER A 198 -2.55 2.72 18.86
N ALA A 199 -1.53 1.98 19.27
CA ALA A 199 -1.30 0.60 18.85
C ALA A 199 -2.40 -0.38 19.29
N PHE A 200 -3.24 -0.01 20.26
CA PHE A 200 -4.40 -0.81 20.64
C PHE A 200 -5.46 -0.82 19.53
N GLY A 201 -5.81 -2.02 19.06
CA GLY A 201 -6.82 -2.23 18.01
C GLY A 201 -6.34 -1.82 16.62
N SER A 202 -5.03 -1.90 16.37
CA SER A 202 -4.41 -1.53 15.10
C SER A 202 -4.25 -2.72 14.15
N VAL A 203 -3.74 -2.43 12.95
CA VAL A 203 -3.11 -3.41 12.05
C VAL A 203 -1.60 -3.34 12.23
N ILE A 204 -0.93 -4.48 12.33
CA ILE A 204 0.53 -4.58 12.42
C ILE A 204 1.04 -5.29 11.18
N ALA A 205 1.95 -4.67 10.44
CA ALA A 205 2.59 -5.28 9.29
C ALA A 205 4.08 -5.51 9.49
N PHE A 206 4.58 -6.58 8.87
CA PHE A 206 5.99 -6.90 8.74
C PHE A 206 6.36 -7.12 7.27
N ASN A 207 7.56 -6.70 6.88
CA ASN A 207 8.12 -7.02 5.56
C ASN A 207 8.89 -8.34 5.52
N THR A 208 8.92 -9.08 6.62
CA THR A 208 9.67 -10.34 6.80
C THR A 208 8.81 -11.37 7.51
N VAL A 209 9.27 -12.62 7.54
CA VAL A 209 8.60 -13.73 8.21
C VAL A 209 8.40 -13.44 9.70
N VAL A 210 7.23 -13.82 10.22
CA VAL A 210 6.91 -13.70 11.65
C VAL A 210 7.16 -15.05 12.32
N ASP A 211 8.06 -15.04 13.29
CA ASP A 211 8.45 -16.19 14.12
C ASP A 211 7.73 -16.22 15.48
N GLN A 212 8.00 -17.26 16.28
CA GLN A 212 7.42 -17.41 17.62
C GLN A 212 7.70 -16.22 18.53
N ALA A 213 8.95 -15.72 18.53
CA ALA A 213 9.39 -14.65 19.42
C ALA A 213 8.64 -13.34 19.10
N THR A 214 8.40 -13.08 17.83
CA THR A 214 7.62 -11.95 17.33
C THR A 214 6.15 -12.09 17.74
N ALA A 215 5.55 -13.27 17.56
CA ALA A 215 4.19 -13.54 18.01
C ALA A 215 4.01 -13.38 19.52
N GLN A 216 4.96 -13.88 20.32
CA GLN A 216 4.97 -13.72 21.78
C GLN A 216 5.09 -12.26 22.22
N ALA A 217 5.90 -11.45 21.51
CA ALA A 217 6.04 -10.03 21.82
C ALA A 217 4.72 -9.26 21.68
N MET A 218 3.80 -9.73 20.81
CA MET A 218 2.47 -9.16 20.61
C MET A 218 1.39 -9.74 21.52
N SER A 219 1.71 -10.71 22.40
CA SER A 219 0.71 -11.51 23.13
C SER A 219 -0.15 -10.69 24.10
N ASP A 220 0.36 -9.61 24.68
CA ASP A 220 -0.34 -8.73 25.62
C ASP A 220 -1.14 -7.60 24.92
N LEU A 221 -0.88 -7.34 23.63
CA LEU A 221 -1.54 -6.28 22.87
C LEU A 221 -2.81 -6.79 22.20
N PHE A 222 -3.91 -6.04 22.33
CA PHE A 222 -5.08 -6.26 21.48
C PHE A 222 -4.80 -5.66 20.10
N VAL A 223 -4.81 -6.52 19.07
CA VAL A 223 -4.52 -6.20 17.68
C VAL A 223 -5.65 -6.74 16.83
N GLU A 224 -6.10 -5.99 15.82
CA GLU A 224 -7.15 -6.47 14.93
C GLU A 224 -6.61 -7.41 13.86
N VAL A 225 -5.47 -7.05 13.26
CA VAL A 225 -4.82 -7.79 12.18
C VAL A 225 -3.31 -7.80 12.37
N VAL A 226 -2.68 -8.96 12.19
CA VAL A 226 -1.24 -9.06 11.91
C VAL A 226 -1.08 -9.53 10.47
N VAL A 227 -0.28 -8.80 9.68
CA VAL A 227 0.01 -9.12 8.28
C VAL A 227 1.52 -9.24 8.04
N ALA A 228 1.93 -10.25 7.27
CA ALA A 228 3.33 -10.52 6.93
C ALA A 228 3.42 -11.28 5.60
N PRO A 229 4.59 -11.34 4.94
CA PRO A 229 4.78 -12.20 3.78
C PRO A 229 4.63 -13.70 4.09
N SER A 230 4.94 -14.13 5.31
CA SER A 230 4.75 -15.50 5.78
C SER A 230 4.82 -15.60 7.30
N PHE A 231 4.34 -16.72 7.84
CA PHE A 231 4.47 -17.07 9.26
C PHE A 231 5.12 -18.44 9.43
N HIS A 232 5.88 -18.61 10.49
CA HIS A 232 6.24 -19.95 10.94
C HIS A 232 5.06 -20.62 11.68
N ASP A 233 4.99 -21.95 11.66
CA ASP A 233 3.96 -22.73 12.34
C ASP A 233 3.90 -22.43 13.84
N GLU A 234 5.06 -22.27 14.48
CA GLU A 234 5.15 -21.92 15.91
C GLU A 234 4.62 -20.51 16.23
N ALA A 235 4.64 -19.59 15.26
CA ALA A 235 4.03 -18.26 15.40
C ALA A 235 2.50 -18.36 15.30
N LEU A 236 1.99 -19.13 14.32
CA LEU A 236 0.55 -19.40 14.17
C LEU A 236 -0.02 -20.07 15.43
N ALA A 237 0.71 -21.00 16.03
CA ALA A 237 0.31 -21.65 17.28
C ALA A 237 0.15 -20.65 18.45
N VAL A 238 0.99 -19.62 18.54
CA VAL A 238 0.84 -18.55 19.53
C VAL A 238 -0.40 -17.70 19.26
N PHE A 239 -0.65 -17.33 18.00
CA PHE A 239 -1.83 -16.52 17.64
C PHE A 239 -3.16 -17.26 17.76
N ALA A 240 -3.17 -18.60 17.71
CA ALA A 240 -4.36 -19.42 17.86
C ALA A 240 -5.09 -19.18 19.20
N ALA A 241 -4.38 -18.73 20.24
CA ALA A 241 -4.97 -18.34 21.52
C ALA A 241 -5.90 -17.10 21.40
N LYS A 242 -5.66 -16.24 20.41
CA LYS A 242 -6.42 -15.00 20.14
C LYS A 242 -7.43 -15.22 19.02
N LYS A 243 -8.53 -15.93 19.29
CA LYS A 243 -9.55 -16.32 18.29
C LYS A 243 -10.10 -15.19 17.41
N ALA A 244 -10.09 -13.95 17.89
CA ALA A 244 -10.59 -12.79 17.13
C ALA A 244 -9.53 -12.14 16.22
N LEU A 245 -8.23 -12.37 16.47
CA LEU A 245 -7.13 -11.80 15.71
C LEU A 245 -7.11 -12.38 14.30
N ARG A 246 -7.12 -11.52 13.28
CA ARG A 246 -6.82 -11.95 11.91
C ARG A 246 -5.32 -12.07 11.72
N VAL A 247 -4.89 -13.22 11.24
CA VAL A 247 -3.51 -13.44 10.79
C VAL A 247 -3.57 -13.60 9.29
N VAL A 248 -2.89 -12.70 8.58
CA VAL A 248 -3.00 -12.54 7.13
C VAL A 248 -1.63 -12.65 6.50
N GLU A 249 -1.49 -13.53 5.52
CA GLU A 249 -0.34 -13.53 4.62
C GLU A 249 -0.62 -12.64 3.42
N LEU A 250 0.35 -11.77 3.12
CA LEU A 250 0.34 -10.95 1.91
C LEU A 250 1.79 -10.71 1.46
N PRO A 251 2.17 -11.06 0.22
CA PRO A 251 3.53 -10.81 -0.26
C PRO A 251 3.88 -9.32 -0.24
N VAL A 252 5.12 -8.99 0.12
CA VAL A 252 5.61 -7.60 0.03
C VAL A 252 5.81 -7.23 -1.44
N SER A 253 5.08 -6.22 -1.90
CA SER A 253 5.28 -5.58 -3.20
C SER A 253 5.90 -4.20 -3.01
N ARG A 254 6.85 -3.85 -3.87
CA ARG A 254 7.46 -2.50 -3.92
C ARG A 254 6.76 -1.58 -4.92
N GLY A 255 5.69 -2.07 -5.53
CA GLY A 255 5.09 -1.44 -6.70
C GLY A 255 5.96 -1.69 -7.92
N ALA A 256 5.44 -2.42 -8.89
CA ALA A 256 6.11 -2.60 -10.17
C ALA A 256 5.32 -1.83 -11.23
N ARG A 257 5.68 -0.57 -11.48
CA ARG A 257 5.08 0.26 -12.56
C ARG A 257 3.56 0.15 -12.65
N ALA A 258 2.89 0.05 -11.51
CA ALA A 258 1.43 0.00 -11.44
C ALA A 258 0.87 1.43 -11.47
N LEU A 259 -0.43 1.55 -11.71
CA LEU A 259 -1.14 2.82 -11.64
C LEU A 259 -1.85 2.93 -10.29
N ASP A 260 -1.81 4.10 -9.68
CA ASP A 260 -2.62 4.47 -8.53
C ASP A 260 -3.86 5.25 -8.97
N TYR A 261 -4.99 4.99 -8.31
CA TYR A 261 -6.30 5.51 -8.69
C TYR A 261 -6.96 6.22 -7.51
N LYS A 262 -7.28 7.51 -7.68
CA LYS A 262 -8.08 8.26 -6.69
C LYS A 262 -9.46 8.55 -7.24
N ARG A 263 -10.49 8.03 -6.58
CA ARG A 263 -11.88 8.29 -6.95
C ARG A 263 -12.24 9.74 -6.69
N VAL A 264 -12.73 10.44 -7.71
CA VAL A 264 -13.30 11.81 -7.63
C VAL A 264 -14.71 11.83 -8.18
N ARG A 265 -15.58 12.76 -7.77
CA ARG A 265 -16.98 12.78 -8.23
C ARG A 265 -17.07 12.75 -9.77
N GLY A 266 -17.61 11.66 -10.30
CA GLY A 266 -17.79 11.47 -11.74
C GLY A 266 -16.63 10.80 -12.48
N GLY A 267 -15.49 10.51 -11.84
CA GLY A 267 -14.32 9.92 -12.52
C GLY A 267 -13.19 9.50 -11.60
N PHE A 268 -11.99 9.35 -12.13
CA PHE A 268 -10.78 8.97 -11.39
C PHE A 268 -9.61 9.88 -11.77
N LEU A 269 -8.77 10.22 -10.80
CA LEU A 269 -7.40 10.67 -11.06
C LEU A 269 -6.52 9.43 -11.13
N VAL A 270 -5.64 9.38 -12.12
CA VAL A 270 -4.74 8.24 -12.37
C VAL A 270 -3.33 8.77 -12.43
N GLN A 271 -2.42 8.11 -11.73
CA GLN A 271 -1.00 8.45 -11.68
C GLN A 271 -0.17 7.16 -11.61
N ASP A 272 1.14 7.26 -11.84
CA ASP A 272 2.04 6.18 -11.51
C ASP A 272 2.02 5.92 -9.99
N GLN A 273 2.14 4.66 -9.59
CA GLN A 273 2.32 4.31 -8.20
C GLN A 273 3.63 4.91 -7.68
N PHE A 274 3.60 5.46 -6.47
CA PHE A 274 4.80 6.02 -5.86
C PHE A 274 5.85 4.94 -5.62
N GLU A 275 7.05 5.14 -6.19
CA GLU A 275 8.23 4.32 -5.95
C GLU A 275 9.21 5.12 -5.07
N PHE A 276 9.58 4.56 -3.91
CA PHE A 276 10.56 5.19 -3.02
C PHE A 276 11.99 4.93 -3.53
N ASP A 277 12.74 6.00 -3.78
CA ASP A 277 14.18 5.93 -4.05
C ASP A 277 14.98 5.94 -2.73
N PRO A 278 15.68 4.84 -2.38
CA PRO A 278 16.52 4.79 -1.19
C PRO A 278 17.88 5.50 -1.37
N SER A 279 18.21 5.97 -2.58
CA SER A 279 19.46 6.68 -2.85
C SER A 279 19.50 8.05 -2.19
N ASP A 280 20.63 8.37 -1.57
CA ASP A 280 20.94 9.68 -0.99
C ASP A 280 22.06 10.41 -1.75
N GLN A 281 22.46 9.90 -2.92
CA GLN A 281 23.60 10.41 -3.69
C GLN A 281 23.45 11.89 -4.10
N ASP A 282 22.19 12.32 -4.35
CA ASP A 282 21.85 13.65 -4.83
C ASP A 282 21.39 14.58 -3.69
N TRP A 283 21.47 14.11 -2.42
CA TRP A 283 21.06 14.92 -1.28
C TRP A 283 22.11 15.96 -0.93
N ALA A 284 21.65 17.19 -0.69
CA ALA A 284 22.51 18.33 -0.34
C ALA A 284 22.44 18.64 1.17
N VAL A 285 23.53 19.18 1.72
CA VAL A 285 23.59 19.70 3.10
C VAL A 285 23.89 21.20 3.03
N PRO A 286 22.86 22.07 2.94
CA PRO A 286 23.05 23.52 2.78
C PRO A 286 23.44 24.25 4.07
N THR A 287 23.30 23.62 5.24
CA THR A 287 23.69 24.18 6.54
C THR A 287 25.19 24.06 6.80
N GLU A 288 25.70 24.87 7.73
CA GLU A 288 27.11 24.81 8.17
C GLU A 288 27.40 23.52 8.94
N ARG A 289 26.52 23.15 9.88
CA ARG A 289 26.59 21.88 10.59
C ARG A 289 26.25 20.74 9.64
N ARG A 290 27.07 19.69 9.66
CA ARG A 290 26.82 18.43 8.94
C ARG A 290 26.23 17.37 9.89
N PRO A 291 25.34 16.48 9.40
CA PRO A 291 24.86 15.37 10.21
C PRO A 291 26.02 14.43 10.59
N SER A 292 25.99 13.91 11.81
CA SER A 292 26.80 12.78 12.24
C SER A 292 26.34 11.47 11.58
N GLU A 293 27.14 10.40 11.65
CA GLU A 293 26.76 9.08 11.11
C GLU A 293 25.46 8.51 11.70
N ARG A 294 25.23 8.74 13.00
CA ARG A 294 23.98 8.36 13.66
C ARG A 294 22.80 9.14 13.09
N GLU A 295 22.95 10.46 12.95
CA GLU A 295 21.89 11.28 12.36
C GLU A 295 21.64 10.93 10.90
N TRP A 296 22.68 10.65 10.10
CA TRP A 296 22.50 10.16 8.73
C TRP A 296 21.69 8.88 8.66
N THR A 297 21.96 7.94 9.56
CA THR A 297 21.21 6.69 9.67
C THR A 297 19.73 6.96 10.00
N ASP A 298 19.47 7.80 11.00
CA ASP A 298 18.11 8.15 11.40
C ASP A 298 17.37 9.00 10.36
N LEU A 299 18.06 9.91 9.65
CA LEU A 299 17.47 10.74 8.59
C LEU A 299 17.04 9.89 7.40
N ARG A 300 17.83 8.90 6.98
CA ARG A 300 17.46 7.95 5.92
C ARG A 300 16.23 7.13 6.32
N PHE A 301 16.22 6.63 7.56
CA PHE A 301 15.04 5.95 8.10
C PHE A 301 13.82 6.87 8.13
N ALA A 302 13.96 8.08 8.67
CA ALA A 302 12.86 9.02 8.83
C ALA A 302 12.29 9.47 7.48
N TRP A 303 13.15 9.69 6.49
CA TRP A 303 12.77 10.00 5.11
C TRP A 303 11.97 8.88 4.46
N ALA A 304 12.40 7.63 4.61
CA ALA A 304 11.64 6.48 4.10
C ALA A 304 10.29 6.31 4.81
N ALA A 305 10.27 6.51 6.12
CA ALA A 305 9.08 6.33 6.94
C ALA A 305 8.03 7.43 6.71
N VAL A 306 8.44 8.70 6.55
CA VAL A 306 7.51 9.84 6.41
C VAL A 306 6.66 9.74 5.13
N ALA A 307 7.14 9.07 4.09
CA ALA A 307 6.38 8.79 2.86
C ALA A 307 5.04 8.06 3.11
N SER A 308 4.94 7.30 4.21
CA SER A 308 3.74 6.55 4.60
C SER A 308 2.73 7.35 5.41
N VAL A 309 3.11 8.55 5.84
CA VAL A 309 2.30 9.42 6.68
C VAL A 309 1.48 10.36 5.79
N LYS A 310 0.21 10.58 6.14
CA LYS A 310 -0.67 11.51 5.39
C LYS A 310 -0.18 12.95 5.53
N SER A 311 -0.18 13.71 4.43
CA SER A 311 0.35 15.08 4.35
C SER A 311 -0.56 16.13 4.99
N ASN A 312 -0.03 17.23 5.54
CA ASN A 312 1.40 17.49 5.76
C ASN A 312 1.95 16.59 6.87
N ALA A 313 3.07 15.93 6.61
CA ALA A 313 3.64 14.94 7.51
C ALA A 313 4.98 15.38 8.11
N ILE A 314 5.10 15.15 9.42
CA ILE A 314 6.34 15.29 10.17
C ILE A 314 6.58 14.00 10.95
N LEU A 315 7.78 13.46 10.86
CA LEU A 315 8.19 12.27 11.61
C LEU A 315 9.48 12.57 12.37
N LEU A 316 9.41 12.43 13.71
CA LEU A 316 10.58 12.44 14.58
C LEU A 316 11.11 11.02 14.70
N ALA A 317 12.41 10.86 14.57
CA ALA A 317 13.07 9.56 14.67
C ALA A 317 14.32 9.60 15.55
N ARG A 318 14.61 8.44 16.13
CA ARG A 318 15.85 8.14 16.85
C ARG A 318 16.09 6.64 16.81
N ASP A 319 17.34 6.22 16.59
CA ASP A 319 17.74 4.80 16.58
C ASP A 319 16.85 3.96 15.64
N GLU A 320 16.54 4.52 14.47
CA GLU A 320 15.78 3.94 13.38
C GLU A 320 14.36 3.46 13.77
N ARG A 321 13.75 4.21 14.68
CA ARG A 321 12.33 4.13 15.00
C ARG A 321 11.70 5.52 15.02
N ALA A 322 10.42 5.58 14.71
CA ALA A 322 9.64 6.78 15.00
C ALA A 322 9.52 6.97 16.52
N ILE A 323 9.58 8.22 16.98
CA ILE A 323 9.30 8.60 18.36
C ILE A 323 8.15 9.60 18.46
N GLY A 324 7.75 10.21 17.35
CA GLY A 324 6.60 11.12 17.27
C GLY A 324 6.19 11.34 15.82
N ILE A 325 4.89 11.33 15.55
CA ILE A 325 4.33 11.45 14.19
C ILE A 325 3.25 12.52 14.21
N GLY A 326 3.41 13.55 13.38
CA GLY A 326 2.42 14.58 13.13
C GLY A 326 1.85 14.40 11.72
N ALA A 327 0.64 13.89 11.62
CA ALA A 327 0.03 13.47 10.36
C ALA A 327 -1.20 14.30 9.98
N GLY A 328 -1.39 14.51 8.68
CA GLY A 328 -2.65 14.96 8.10
C GLY A 328 -3.05 16.40 8.39
N GLN A 329 -2.10 17.27 8.76
CA GLN A 329 -2.43 18.66 9.09
C GLN A 329 -2.40 19.56 7.86
N MET A 330 -3.28 20.56 7.86
CA MET A 330 -3.33 21.60 6.84
C MET A 330 -2.10 22.53 6.91
N SER A 331 -1.54 22.70 8.11
CA SER A 331 -0.34 23.51 8.36
C SER A 331 0.82 22.62 8.78
N ARG A 332 2.02 22.90 8.25
CA ARG A 332 3.22 22.09 8.53
C ARG A 332 3.75 22.31 9.95
N VAL A 333 3.65 23.53 10.49
CA VAL A 333 4.05 23.83 11.88
C VAL A 333 3.14 23.08 12.88
N ASP A 334 1.87 22.87 12.56
CA ASP A 334 0.97 22.05 13.38
C ASP A 334 1.39 20.57 13.37
N SER A 335 1.86 20.04 12.23
CA SER A 335 2.45 18.70 12.19
C SER A 335 3.73 18.61 13.04
N VAL A 336 4.57 19.64 13.04
CA VAL A 336 5.77 19.69 13.93
C VAL A 336 5.33 19.68 15.39
N PHE A 337 4.38 20.54 15.75
CA PHE A 337 3.79 20.58 17.08
C PHE A 337 3.27 19.22 17.54
N LEU A 338 2.43 18.57 16.72
CA LEU A 338 1.84 17.27 17.06
C LEU A 338 2.88 16.17 17.21
N ALA A 339 3.88 16.11 16.32
CA ALA A 339 4.95 15.12 16.41
C ALA A 339 5.71 15.25 17.74
N ILE A 340 6.10 16.47 18.11
CA ILE A 340 6.80 16.77 19.37
C ILE A 340 5.90 16.50 20.58
N HIS A 341 4.64 16.93 20.51
CA HIS A 341 3.66 16.75 21.59
C HIS A 341 3.46 15.26 21.89
N LYS A 342 3.24 14.44 20.85
CA LYS A 342 3.09 12.99 20.96
C LYS A 342 4.34 12.32 21.51
N ALA A 343 5.52 12.71 21.03
CA ALA A 343 6.78 12.17 21.55
C ALA A 343 6.96 12.44 23.05
N ARG A 344 6.67 13.66 23.50
CA ARG A 344 6.75 14.04 24.92
C ARG A 344 5.68 13.37 25.77
N GLN A 345 4.46 13.21 25.25
CA GLN A 345 3.37 12.51 25.94
C GLN A 345 3.77 11.06 26.27
N GLU A 346 4.42 10.38 25.32
CA GLU A 346 4.94 9.02 25.50
C GLU A 346 6.35 9.00 26.14
N GLN A 347 6.79 10.13 26.69
CA GLN A 347 8.05 10.29 27.43
C GLN A 347 9.31 9.94 26.64
N HIS A 348 9.28 10.08 25.31
CA HIS A 348 10.48 9.92 24.49
C HIS A 348 11.43 11.10 24.63
N GLU A 349 12.73 10.81 24.54
CA GLU A 349 13.76 11.84 24.48
C GLU A 349 13.79 12.49 23.08
N VAL A 350 13.20 13.68 22.96
CA VAL A 350 13.22 14.47 21.70
C VAL A 350 14.58 15.15 21.48
N SER A 351 15.27 15.56 22.55
CA SER A 351 16.56 16.25 22.43
C SER A 351 17.64 15.35 21.85
N GLY A 352 18.17 15.66 20.68
CA GLY A 352 19.11 14.82 19.92
C GLY A 352 18.45 13.92 18.88
N SER A 353 17.13 14.00 18.68
CA SER A 353 16.43 13.28 17.61
C SER A 353 16.56 13.99 16.27
N VAL A 354 16.19 13.29 15.20
CA VAL A 354 16.07 13.89 13.85
C VAL A 354 14.61 14.07 13.47
N LEU A 355 14.36 14.89 12.45
CA LEU A 355 13.03 15.16 11.91
C LEU A 355 13.04 14.99 10.38
N ALA A 356 12.02 14.31 9.85
CA ALA A 356 11.73 14.29 8.42
C ALA A 356 10.42 15.02 8.12
N SER A 357 10.40 15.74 7.00
CA SER A 357 9.26 16.50 6.50
C SER A 357 8.96 16.09 5.06
N ASP A 358 7.75 15.58 4.79
CA ASP A 358 7.37 15.08 3.45
C ASP A 358 7.35 16.14 2.33
N GLY A 359 7.22 17.40 2.74
CA GLY A 359 7.23 18.60 1.92
C GLY A 359 8.20 19.64 2.47
N PHE A 360 8.49 20.67 1.67
CA PHE A 360 9.35 21.75 2.13
C PHE A 360 8.71 22.55 3.28
N PHE A 361 9.54 23.16 4.13
CA PHE A 361 9.05 24.12 5.11
C PHE A 361 8.65 25.43 4.42
N PRO A 362 7.43 25.95 4.61
CA PRO A 362 7.03 27.21 3.99
C PRO A 362 7.64 28.43 4.69
N PHE A 363 7.94 28.32 6.00
CA PHE A 363 8.48 29.36 6.86
C PHE A 363 9.47 28.74 7.86
N ALA A 364 10.26 29.59 8.55
CA ALA A 364 11.22 29.16 9.55
C ALA A 364 10.59 28.59 10.84
N ASP A 365 9.32 28.90 11.11
CA ASP A 365 8.59 28.53 12.34
C ASP A 365 8.65 27.03 12.68
N GLY A 366 8.51 26.15 11.69
CA GLY A 366 8.62 24.71 11.88
C GLY A 366 10.03 24.27 12.30
N VAL A 367 11.07 24.91 11.77
CA VAL A 367 12.47 24.66 12.15
C VAL A 367 12.75 25.18 13.55
N GLU A 368 12.30 26.40 13.86
CA GLU A 368 12.47 27.02 15.19
C GLU A 368 11.75 26.21 16.27
N GLN A 369 10.57 25.68 15.97
CA GLN A 369 9.84 24.81 16.89
C GLN A 369 10.55 23.46 17.10
N ALA A 370 11.10 22.86 16.05
CA ALA A 370 11.92 21.65 16.15
C ALA A 370 13.18 21.90 16.99
N ALA A 371 13.84 23.04 16.78
CA ALA A 371 15.00 23.48 17.55
C ALA A 371 14.67 23.64 19.04
N ALA A 372 13.55 24.29 19.37
CA ALA A 372 13.10 24.46 20.75
C ALA A 372 12.80 23.12 21.46
N ALA A 373 12.59 22.04 20.70
CA ALA A 373 12.44 20.69 21.24
C ALA A 373 13.74 19.88 21.30
N GLY A 374 14.84 20.45 20.79
CA GLY A 374 16.17 19.83 20.78
C GLY A 374 16.42 18.92 19.58
N VAL A 375 15.66 19.02 18.49
CA VAL A 375 15.98 18.31 17.24
C VAL A 375 17.33 18.79 16.71
N THR A 376 18.22 17.88 16.34
CA THR A 376 19.58 18.22 15.88
C THR A 376 19.75 18.14 14.37
N ALA A 377 18.91 17.37 13.67
CA ALA A 377 18.96 17.29 12.23
C ALA A 377 17.57 17.18 11.57
N ILE A 378 17.44 17.75 10.38
CA ILE A 378 16.20 17.81 9.60
C ILE A 378 16.46 17.32 8.17
N VAL A 379 15.59 16.48 7.61
CA VAL A 379 15.54 16.16 6.17
C VAL A 379 14.23 16.66 5.55
N GLN A 380 14.33 17.34 4.42
CA GLN A 380 13.19 17.86 3.67
C GLN A 380 13.48 17.92 2.15
N PRO A 381 12.48 18.16 1.28
CA PRO A 381 12.71 18.28 -0.16
C PRO A 381 13.46 19.54 -0.60
N GLY A 382 13.29 20.67 0.12
CA GLY A 382 13.64 22.00 -0.41
C GLY A 382 12.73 22.44 -1.57
N GLY A 383 13.09 23.55 -2.21
CA GLY A 383 12.34 24.16 -3.31
C GLY A 383 11.41 25.31 -2.89
N SER A 384 11.50 25.80 -1.65
CA SER A 384 10.78 27.01 -1.25
C SER A 384 11.50 28.25 -1.78
N VAL A 385 10.74 29.28 -2.15
CA VAL A 385 11.31 30.62 -2.40
C VAL A 385 11.96 31.21 -1.15
N ARG A 386 11.70 30.63 0.03
CA ARG A 386 12.26 31.00 1.35
C ARG A 386 13.30 30.01 1.87
N ASP A 387 13.82 29.11 1.05
CA ASP A 387 14.82 28.12 1.51
C ASP A 387 16.02 28.77 2.21
N ALA A 388 16.49 29.92 1.73
CA ALA A 388 17.57 30.66 2.39
C ALA A 388 17.23 31.06 3.84
N GLU A 389 16.01 31.56 4.10
CA GLU A 389 15.51 31.93 5.43
C GLU A 389 15.45 30.71 6.36
N ILE A 390 15.04 29.56 5.82
CA ILE A 390 14.87 28.29 6.53
C ILE A 390 16.23 27.67 6.88
N VAL A 391 17.18 27.71 5.94
CA VAL A 391 18.57 27.26 6.16
C VAL A 391 19.26 28.16 7.18
N GLU A 392 19.04 29.47 7.11
CA GLU A 392 19.57 30.41 8.10
C GLU A 392 19.01 30.12 9.50
N ALA A 393 17.70 29.85 9.61
CA ALA A 393 17.10 29.45 10.88
C ALA A 393 17.72 28.16 11.43
N ALA A 394 17.96 27.15 10.59
CA ALA A 394 18.64 25.93 11.00
C ALA A 394 20.07 26.22 11.49
N ASN A 395 20.84 27.05 10.78
CA ASN A 395 22.19 27.46 11.19
C ASN A 395 22.19 28.20 12.53
N ARG A 396 21.24 29.13 12.76
CA ARG A 396 21.10 29.85 14.04
C ARG A 396 20.90 28.92 15.24
N HIS A 397 20.32 27.75 15.00
CA HIS A 397 20.02 26.75 16.02
C HIS A 397 20.98 25.54 16.01
N ASP A 398 22.08 25.60 15.24
CA ASP A 398 23.03 24.49 15.08
C ASP A 398 22.35 23.18 14.64
N ILE A 399 21.37 23.28 13.74
CA ILE A 399 20.67 22.13 13.15
C ILE A 399 21.31 21.79 11.81
N ALA A 400 21.62 20.51 11.60
CA ALA A 400 22.01 20.04 10.27
C ALA A 400 20.76 19.84 9.40
N MET A 401 20.70 20.47 8.24
CA MET A 401 19.60 20.29 7.29
C MET A 401 20.07 19.52 6.07
N VAL A 402 19.26 18.55 5.65
CA VAL A 402 19.44 17.77 4.43
C VAL A 402 18.30 18.07 3.48
N VAL A 403 18.63 18.34 2.22
CA VAL A 403 17.71 18.67 1.15
C VAL A 403 17.75 17.57 0.09
N THR A 404 16.63 16.90 -0.15
CA THR A 404 16.56 15.71 -1.02
C THR A 404 16.21 16.04 -2.47
N GLY A 405 15.56 17.18 -2.74
CA GLY A 405 15.03 17.51 -4.07
C GLY A 405 13.74 16.76 -4.46
N HIS A 406 13.24 15.85 -3.62
CA HIS A 406 12.08 15.01 -3.92
C HIS A 406 10.99 15.18 -2.88
N ARG A 407 9.74 15.46 -3.31
CA ARG A 407 8.58 15.60 -2.41
C ARG A 407 7.78 14.29 -2.33
N GLN A 408 7.24 13.97 -1.15
CA GLN A 408 6.57 12.68 -0.88
C GLN A 408 5.13 12.82 -0.37
N PHE A 409 4.33 13.69 -0.99
CA PHE A 409 2.95 13.92 -0.55
C PHE A 409 2.07 12.68 -0.69
N ARG A 410 1.26 12.43 0.34
CA ARG A 410 0.27 11.35 0.39
C ARG A 410 -1.04 11.88 0.98
N HIS A 411 -2.11 11.74 0.21
CA HIS A 411 -3.48 12.07 0.60
C HIS A 411 -4.33 10.83 0.56
#